data_AF-A0A4Q4T9C6-F1
#
_entry.id   AF-A0A4Q4T9C6-F1
#
_cell.length_a   1.000
_cell.length_b   1.000
_cell.length_c   1.000
_cell.angle_alpha   90.00
_cell.angle_beta   90.00
_cell.angle_gamma   90.00
#
_symmetry.space_group_name_H-M   'P 1'
#
loop_
_entity.id
_entity.type
_entity.pdbx_description
1 polymer ?
#
loop_
_entity_poly.entity_id
_entity_poly.type
_entity_poly.pdbx_seq_one_letter_code
_entity_poly.pdbx_strand_id
1 'polypeptide(L)'
;MITPEHTERVLEKIAFIRLTHYGGFYDFVPDLAMADTAYTNIALAAHTDTTYFSDPAGLQAFHLLSHVDPSADKNGAQSLGGQSLLVDGFYAASILKAEHPKAFEVLRTVKLPWHASGNEGITIAPDKLYPVLEVDENTGKLHRVRWNNDDRGVVPFDDKYSPEEWYDAARKWNEIIRRKSVEYWFQLEPGNLLIFDNWRVLHGRSAFTGIRRICGGYINRDDYYSRWRNTNYPRHEILKRIIGAAGAGIGLAIAHAFAEAGANVAIWYNSNKKALAEAANIEKKFGVKCKAYQVNVATYESVQAAVDEIVKEFNGRLDIFVANSGIAWEEGSFLDGSLTTMEKVMKVNVDGTFYCAKAAALHWRRQKKEGTTVDGKKLENYLSGSFISTASMSGHICNIPQMQTVYNASKAAIIHACKCFAVEWVGFARANSISPGYVKTEITDFVPKETQEIWKDRIPMGRPAEPEELKGAYLYLASDAASYTTGIDLLVDGGYCAP
;
A
#
# COMPACT_ATOMS: atom_id res chain seq x y z
N MET A 1 11.45 -23.51 38.46
CA MET A 1 12.44 -22.45 38.16
C MET A 1 12.27 -22.07 36.71
N ILE A 2 12.17 -20.77 36.41
CA ILE A 2 12.19 -20.28 35.03
C ILE A 2 13.65 -20.36 34.57
N THR A 3 13.89 -20.96 33.42
CA THR A 3 15.23 -21.20 32.86
C THR A 3 15.44 -20.40 31.57
N PRO A 4 16.68 -20.23 31.07
CA PRO A 4 16.93 -19.56 29.80
C PRO A 4 16.10 -20.16 28.65
N GLU A 5 15.95 -21.48 28.60
CA GLU A 5 15.20 -22.20 27.56
C GLU A 5 13.70 -21.84 27.56
N HIS A 6 13.13 -21.53 28.73
CA HIS A 6 11.75 -21.04 28.79
C HIS A 6 11.60 -19.66 28.15
N THR A 7 12.62 -18.82 28.27
CA THR A 7 12.68 -17.47 27.69
C THR A 7 12.81 -17.56 26.18
N GLU A 8 13.72 -18.41 25.71
CA GLU A 8 13.94 -18.67 24.29
C GLU A 8 12.62 -19.10 23.62
N ARG A 9 11.89 -20.05 24.21
CA ARG A 9 10.58 -20.50 23.70
C ARG A 9 9.52 -19.41 23.67
N VAL A 10 9.58 -18.42 24.57
CA VAL A 10 8.67 -17.26 24.52
C VAL A 10 9.03 -16.36 23.34
N LEU A 11 10.31 -16.09 23.11
CA LEU A 11 10.77 -15.27 21.99
C LEU A 11 10.46 -15.93 20.65
N GLU A 12 10.68 -17.24 20.52
CA GLU A 12 10.34 -18.03 19.33
C GLU A 12 8.84 -18.04 19.00
N LYS A 13 7.97 -17.85 20.01
CA LYS A 13 6.52 -17.65 19.78
C LYS A 13 6.19 -16.29 19.18
N ILE A 14 7.03 -15.27 19.40
CA ILE A 14 6.87 -13.94 18.80
C ILE A 14 7.36 -13.93 17.36
N ALA A 15 8.61 -14.35 17.11
CA ALA A 15 9.20 -14.52 15.78
C ALA A 15 10.53 -15.26 15.87
N PHE A 16 11.26 -15.39 14.76
CA PHE A 16 12.61 -15.96 14.78
C PHE A 16 13.56 -15.07 15.59
N ILE A 17 14.36 -15.69 16.46
CA ILE A 17 15.44 -14.99 17.16
C ILE A 17 16.51 -14.64 16.13
N ARG A 18 16.82 -13.36 16.02
CA ARG A 18 17.79 -12.83 15.05
C ARG A 18 19.19 -13.25 15.47
N LEU A 19 19.90 -13.92 14.56
CA LEU A 19 21.33 -14.17 14.70
C LEU A 19 22.10 -12.86 14.48
N THR A 20 22.98 -12.54 15.42
CA THR A 20 23.88 -11.38 15.36
C THR A 20 25.33 -11.86 15.52
N HIS A 21 26.29 -10.94 15.49
CA HIS A 21 27.69 -11.27 15.78
C HIS A 21 27.93 -11.61 17.25
N TYR A 22 26.98 -11.30 18.14
CA TYR A 22 26.95 -11.79 19.53
C TYR A 22 26.30 -13.19 19.66
N GLY A 23 25.91 -13.82 18.55
CA GLY A 23 25.14 -15.05 18.52
C GLY A 23 23.63 -14.82 18.40
N GLY A 24 22.85 -15.86 18.73
CA GLY A 24 21.38 -15.85 18.68
C GLY A 24 20.79 -15.45 20.03
N PHE A 25 20.17 -16.42 20.71
CA PHE A 25 19.77 -16.26 22.11
C PHE A 25 21.01 -16.09 22.98
N TYR A 26 21.07 -15.00 23.76
CA TYR A 26 22.18 -14.72 24.66
C TYR A 26 21.82 -15.07 26.10
N ASP A 27 22.81 -15.55 26.85
CA ASP A 27 22.79 -15.80 28.29
C ASP A 27 24.17 -15.48 28.83
N PHE A 28 24.28 -14.40 29.61
CA PHE A 28 25.57 -13.90 30.03
C PHE A 28 25.59 -13.39 31.47
N VAL A 29 26.80 -13.43 32.03
CA VAL A 29 27.20 -12.73 33.24
C VAL A 29 28.24 -11.70 32.81
N PRO A 30 28.19 -10.45 33.31
CA PRO A 30 29.21 -9.44 33.10
C PRO A 30 30.59 -9.95 33.51
N ASP A 31 31.41 -10.37 32.55
CA ASP A 31 32.73 -10.99 32.74
C ASP A 31 33.84 -10.29 31.94
N LEU A 32 33.53 -9.15 31.31
CA LEU A 32 34.41 -8.40 30.40
C LEU A 32 34.88 -9.19 29.16
N ALA A 33 34.25 -10.33 28.83
CA ALA A 33 34.68 -11.15 27.69
C ALA A 33 34.42 -10.51 26.31
N MET A 34 33.53 -9.52 26.25
CA MET A 34 33.18 -8.77 25.04
C MET A 34 33.56 -7.31 25.19
N ALA A 35 34.03 -6.66 24.12
CA ALA A 35 34.32 -5.23 24.08
C ALA A 35 33.03 -4.39 23.98
N ASP A 36 32.09 -4.62 24.90
CA ASP A 36 30.77 -4.00 24.95
C ASP A 36 30.42 -3.61 26.39
N THR A 37 29.99 -2.36 26.59
CA THR A 37 29.69 -1.78 27.90
C THR A 37 28.56 -2.52 28.62
N ALA A 38 27.70 -3.26 27.90
CA ALA A 38 26.66 -4.11 28.45
C ALA A 38 27.21 -5.22 29.37
N TYR A 39 28.44 -5.70 29.12
CA TYR A 39 29.15 -6.74 29.87
C TYR A 39 29.98 -6.18 31.05
N THR A 40 29.77 -4.90 31.40
CA THR A 40 30.38 -4.24 32.55
C THR A 40 29.33 -3.95 33.64
N ASN A 41 29.81 -3.55 34.83
CA ASN A 41 28.97 -3.12 35.96
C ASN A 41 28.67 -1.60 35.98
N ILE A 42 29.15 -0.86 34.97
CA ILE A 42 29.01 0.60 34.87
C ILE A 42 27.59 0.96 34.41
N ALA A 43 27.16 2.19 34.68
CA ALA A 43 25.87 2.69 34.18
C ALA A 43 25.86 2.80 32.65
N LEU A 44 24.72 2.49 32.04
CA LEU A 44 24.45 2.68 30.62
C LEU A 44 23.43 3.80 30.46
N ALA A 45 23.78 4.82 29.69
CA ALA A 45 22.85 5.89 29.31
C ALA A 45 21.74 5.34 28.40
N ALA A 46 20.67 6.12 28.21
CA ALA A 46 19.61 5.75 27.27
C ALA A 46 20.16 5.63 25.84
N HIS A 47 20.02 4.45 25.24
CA HIS A 47 20.45 4.15 23.88
C HIS A 47 19.47 3.17 23.18
N THR A 48 19.62 3.03 21.87
CA THR A 48 18.99 1.95 21.07
C THR A 48 20.09 1.02 20.59
N ASP A 49 19.84 -0.28 20.56
CA ASP A 49 20.83 -1.26 20.13
C ASP A 49 20.86 -1.43 18.62
N THR A 50 21.99 -1.95 18.13
CA THR A 50 22.17 -2.37 16.72
C THR A 50 22.03 -1.24 15.70
N THR A 51 22.37 0.00 16.09
CA THR A 51 22.29 1.17 15.20
C THR A 51 23.23 1.07 14.00
N TYR A 52 24.23 0.19 14.06
CA TYR A 52 25.16 -0.15 12.98
C TYR A 52 24.62 -1.14 11.93
N PHE A 53 23.44 -1.75 12.13
CA PHE A 53 22.79 -2.54 11.06
C PHE A 53 21.97 -1.65 10.12
N SER A 54 21.97 -1.98 8.83
CA SER A 54 21.04 -1.39 7.84
C SER A 54 19.59 -1.51 8.31
N ASP A 55 19.25 -2.70 8.82
CA ASP A 55 18.00 -3.03 9.49
C ASP A 55 18.27 -3.40 10.97
N PRO A 56 18.16 -2.47 11.93
CA PRO A 56 18.30 -2.73 13.36
C PRO A 56 17.23 -3.70 13.86
N ALA A 57 17.54 -4.42 14.93
CA ALA A 57 16.57 -5.28 15.60
C ALA A 57 15.30 -4.49 15.97
N GLY A 58 14.13 -5.06 15.69
CA GLY A 58 12.84 -4.43 15.94
C GLY A 58 12.41 -4.58 17.40
N LEU A 59 12.51 -5.79 17.95
CA LEU A 59 12.31 -6.03 19.38
C LEU A 59 13.60 -6.48 20.03
N GLN A 60 13.74 -6.13 21.30
CA GLN A 60 14.77 -6.63 22.18
C GLN A 60 14.14 -7.14 23.47
N ALA A 61 14.73 -8.20 24.02
CA ALA A 61 14.24 -8.87 25.21
C ALA A 61 15.32 -8.99 26.27
N PHE A 62 15.03 -8.61 27.51
CA PHE A 62 15.88 -8.84 28.68
C PHE A 62 15.11 -9.61 29.75
N HIS A 63 15.67 -10.73 30.19
CA HIS A 63 15.16 -11.49 31.31
C HIS A 63 16.24 -11.62 32.37
N LEU A 64 15.97 -11.08 33.55
CA LEU A 64 16.87 -11.22 34.69
C LEU A 64 16.70 -12.61 35.32
N LEU A 65 17.76 -13.41 35.34
CA LEU A 65 17.76 -14.75 35.93
C LEU A 65 18.20 -14.72 37.39
N SER A 66 19.21 -13.91 37.70
CA SER A 66 19.69 -13.70 39.08
C SER A 66 20.44 -12.37 39.21
N HIS A 67 20.40 -11.79 40.41
CA HIS A 67 21.26 -10.66 40.78
C HIS A 67 21.63 -10.84 42.25
N VAL A 68 22.86 -11.32 42.50
CA VAL A 68 23.31 -11.76 43.83
C VAL A 68 24.63 -11.11 44.20
N ASP A 69 24.82 -10.79 45.47
CA ASP A 69 26.11 -10.37 45.99
C ASP A 69 26.84 -11.57 46.60
N PRO A 70 27.97 -12.01 46.01
CA PRO A 70 28.76 -13.13 46.55
C PRO A 70 29.36 -12.85 47.93
N SER A 71 29.43 -11.58 48.34
CA SER A 71 30.04 -11.12 49.59
C SER A 71 29.03 -10.79 50.70
N ALA A 72 27.72 -10.92 50.43
CA ALA A 72 26.68 -10.60 51.41
C ALA A 72 26.59 -11.66 52.52
N ASP A 73 27.17 -11.35 53.68
CA ASP A 73 26.82 -11.99 54.95
C ASP A 73 25.34 -11.72 55.26
N LYS A 74 24.64 -12.73 55.81
CA LYS A 74 23.17 -12.85 55.91
C LYS A 74 22.39 -11.73 56.65
N ASN A 75 22.98 -10.58 56.95
CA ASN A 75 22.34 -9.47 57.67
C ASN A 75 22.55 -8.12 56.96
N GLY A 76 21.65 -7.76 56.05
CA GLY A 76 21.48 -6.37 55.59
C GLY A 76 21.19 -6.23 54.10
N ALA A 77 20.00 -5.73 53.75
CA ALA A 77 19.60 -5.45 52.37
C ALA A 77 20.37 -4.23 51.81
N GLN A 78 21.51 -4.48 51.18
CA GLN A 78 22.17 -3.47 50.36
C GLN A 78 21.55 -3.51 48.95
N SER A 79 21.08 -2.37 48.44
CA SER A 79 20.58 -2.29 47.06
C SER A 79 21.75 -2.53 46.10
N LEU A 80 21.68 -3.61 45.33
CA LEU A 80 22.72 -3.95 44.35
C LEU A 80 22.71 -3.05 43.11
N GLY A 81 21.82 -2.05 43.05
CA GLY A 81 21.64 -1.20 41.88
C GLY A 81 21.08 -1.95 40.66
N GLY A 82 21.42 -1.49 39.46
CA GLY A 82 21.04 -2.17 38.22
C GLY A 82 19.58 -1.98 37.82
N GLN A 83 18.98 -0.87 38.23
CA GLN A 83 17.66 -0.45 37.77
C GLN A 83 17.69 -0.25 36.26
N SER A 84 16.65 -0.73 35.60
CA SER A 84 16.45 -0.56 34.16
C SER A 84 15.84 0.81 33.89
N LEU A 85 16.34 1.46 32.84
CA LEU A 85 15.79 2.70 32.29
C LEU A 85 15.08 2.40 30.97
N LEU A 86 13.90 2.99 30.78
CA LEU A 86 13.24 3.10 29.49
C LEU A 86 12.89 4.57 29.20
N VAL A 87 13.04 4.98 27.94
CA VAL A 87 12.70 6.31 27.45
C VAL A 87 11.91 6.13 26.15
N ASP A 88 10.69 6.68 26.09
CA ASP A 88 9.93 6.71 24.83
C ASP A 88 10.54 7.75 23.89
N GLY A 89 11.41 7.30 22.98
CA GLY A 89 12.10 8.15 22.01
C GLY A 89 11.15 8.89 21.08
N PHE A 90 9.96 8.35 20.81
CA PHE A 90 8.99 9.03 19.96
C PHE A 90 8.33 10.19 20.69
N TYR A 91 8.03 10.01 21.97
CA TYR A 91 7.54 11.08 22.83
C TYR A 91 8.62 12.16 23.00
N ALA A 92 9.86 11.77 23.30
CA ALA A 92 11.00 12.70 23.37
C ALA A 92 11.18 13.50 22.08
N ALA A 93 11.05 12.87 20.91
CA ALA A 93 11.15 13.54 19.62
C ALA A 93 10.00 14.53 19.37
N SER A 94 8.80 14.24 19.89
CA SER A 94 7.69 15.19 19.83
C SER A 94 7.93 16.43 20.70
N ILE A 95 8.54 16.26 21.88
CA ILE A 95 9.00 17.37 22.74
C ILE A 95 10.08 18.17 22.01
N LEU A 96 11.09 17.51 21.44
CA LEU A 96 12.16 18.18 20.69
C LEU A 96 11.60 19.00 19.54
N LYS A 97 10.64 18.44 18.78
CA LYS A 97 9.99 19.15 17.69
C LYS A 97 9.22 20.40 18.15
N ALA A 98 8.55 20.31 19.30
CA ALA A 98 7.78 21.41 19.86
C ALA A 98 8.66 22.52 20.45
N GLU A 99 9.66 22.17 21.25
CA GLU A 99 10.50 23.12 21.98
C GLU A 99 11.68 23.64 21.15
N HIS A 100 12.23 22.78 20.28
CA HIS A 100 13.44 23.04 19.52
C HIS A 100 13.30 22.55 18.06
N PRO A 101 12.39 23.12 17.26
CA PRO A 101 12.09 22.64 15.91
C PRO A 101 13.33 22.59 15.01
N LYS A 102 14.26 23.57 15.12
CA LYS A 102 15.52 23.54 14.37
C LYS A 102 16.40 22.33 14.72
N ALA A 103 16.48 21.97 16.01
CA ALA A 103 17.25 20.80 16.44
C ALA A 103 16.62 19.50 15.94
N PHE A 104 15.29 19.41 15.92
CA PHE A 104 14.57 18.29 15.32
C PHE A 104 14.89 18.15 13.83
N GLU A 105 14.88 19.25 13.08
CA GLU A 105 15.24 19.27 11.66
C GLU A 105 16.69 18.81 11.43
N VAL A 106 17.64 19.30 12.23
CA VAL A 106 19.04 18.86 12.14
C VAL A 106 19.16 17.35 12.39
N LEU A 107 18.55 16.84 13.46
CA LEU A 107 18.64 15.42 13.82
C LEU A 107 17.87 14.47 12.88
N ARG A 108 16.89 14.98 12.11
CA ARG A 108 16.21 14.18 11.08
C ARG A 108 16.92 14.18 9.73
N THR A 109 17.74 15.20 9.46
CA THR A 109 18.35 15.38 8.13
C THR A 109 19.82 15.00 8.08
N VAL A 110 20.60 15.25 9.13
CA VAL A 110 22.02 14.90 9.15
C VAL A 110 22.19 13.39 9.30
N LYS A 111 22.74 12.75 8.27
CA LYS A 111 22.97 11.30 8.22
C LYS A 111 24.35 10.96 8.77
N LEU A 112 24.41 10.00 9.67
CA LEU A 112 25.60 9.65 10.43
C LEU A 112 26.14 8.27 10.02
N PRO A 113 27.47 8.05 10.07
CA PRO A 113 28.03 6.72 10.07
C PRO A 113 27.75 6.05 11.42
N TRP A 114 27.39 4.78 11.35
CA TRP A 114 27.19 3.91 12.50
C TRP A 114 28.06 2.68 12.28
N HIS A 115 28.73 2.17 13.31
CA HIS A 115 29.55 0.98 13.16
C HIS A 115 29.67 0.15 14.43
N ALA A 116 29.91 -1.15 14.26
CA ALA A 116 30.44 -2.03 15.29
C ALA A 116 31.81 -2.54 14.84
N SER A 117 32.86 -2.17 15.57
CA SER A 117 34.24 -2.54 15.24
C SER A 117 35.12 -2.79 16.46
N GLY A 118 34.51 -3.02 17.64
CA GLY A 118 35.24 -3.24 18.89
C GLY A 118 35.79 -4.67 19.05
N ASN A 119 35.14 -5.66 18.45
CA ASN A 119 35.52 -7.07 18.55
C ASN A 119 36.36 -7.51 17.34
N GLU A 120 37.34 -8.40 17.57
CA GLU A 120 38.18 -8.95 16.51
C GLU A 120 37.33 -9.65 15.43
N GLY A 121 37.59 -9.34 14.16
CA GLY A 121 36.84 -9.90 13.02
C GLY A 121 35.45 -9.27 12.79
N ILE A 122 35.03 -8.29 13.60
CA ILE A 122 33.75 -7.58 13.43
C ILE A 122 34.00 -6.19 12.86
N THR A 123 33.41 -5.88 11.71
CA THR A 123 33.42 -4.53 11.11
C THR A 123 32.11 -4.31 10.36
N ILE A 124 31.06 -4.02 11.12
CA ILE A 124 29.70 -3.88 10.60
C ILE A 124 29.40 -2.40 10.45
N ALA A 125 28.89 -2.01 9.30
CA ALA A 125 28.34 -0.69 9.03
C ALA A 125 27.07 -0.85 8.18
N PRO A 126 26.11 0.09 8.29
CA PRO A 126 24.90 0.04 7.48
C PRO A 126 25.20 0.31 6.00
N ASP A 127 24.27 -0.07 5.13
CA ASP A 127 24.31 0.11 3.67
C ASP A 127 24.37 1.58 3.24
N LYS A 128 23.93 2.48 4.12
CA LYS A 128 23.98 3.93 3.97
C LYS A 128 24.05 4.61 5.32
N LEU A 129 24.34 5.91 5.31
CA LEU A 129 24.27 6.75 6.50
C LEU A 129 22.81 6.99 6.90
N TYR A 130 22.52 6.93 8.19
CA TYR A 130 21.17 7.13 8.74
C TYR A 130 21.15 8.29 9.75
N PRO A 131 20.08 9.10 9.78
CA PRO A 131 19.94 10.15 10.78
C PRO A 131 19.55 9.57 12.15
N VAL A 132 19.59 10.42 13.19
CA VAL A 132 19.13 10.04 14.55
C VAL A 132 17.61 9.84 14.56
N LEU A 133 16.87 10.74 13.90
CA LEU A 133 15.41 10.70 13.83
C LEU A 133 14.98 10.35 12.40
N GLU A 134 14.67 9.08 12.16
CA GLU A 134 14.18 8.65 10.86
C GLU A 134 12.68 8.90 10.75
N VAL A 135 12.32 9.77 9.81
CA VAL A 135 10.92 10.06 9.46
C VAL A 135 10.58 9.42 8.12
N ASP A 136 9.37 8.85 8.03
CA ASP A 136 8.83 8.40 6.76
C ASP A 136 8.56 9.62 5.86
N GLU A 137 9.16 9.63 4.66
CA GLU A 137 9.12 10.79 3.77
C GLU A 137 7.72 11.10 3.24
N ASN A 138 6.85 10.08 3.12
CA ASN A 138 5.50 10.23 2.57
C ASN A 138 4.50 10.75 3.61
N THR A 139 4.62 10.30 4.85
CA THR A 139 3.67 10.59 5.93
C THR A 139 4.19 11.63 6.91
N GLY A 140 5.49 11.91 6.90
CA GLY A 140 6.17 12.77 7.86
C GLY A 140 6.19 12.23 9.29
N LYS A 141 5.79 10.97 9.50
CA LYS A 141 5.74 10.34 10.83
C LYS A 141 7.11 9.82 11.21
N LEU A 142 7.48 10.00 12.48
CA LEU A 142 8.67 9.36 13.02
C LEU A 142 8.50 7.84 12.97
N HIS A 143 9.52 7.17 12.44
CA HIS A 143 9.51 5.76 12.12
C HIS A 143 10.54 4.98 12.96
N ARG A 144 11.70 5.58 13.24
CA ARG A 144 12.77 4.95 14.02
C ARG A 144 13.66 6.01 14.67
N VAL A 145 14.18 5.70 15.86
CA VAL A 145 15.23 6.46 16.53
C VAL A 145 16.51 5.64 16.52
N ARG A 146 17.63 6.24 16.09
CA ARG A 146 18.98 5.69 16.21
C ARG A 146 19.80 6.57 17.13
N TRP A 147 19.97 6.13 18.36
CA TRP A 147 20.76 6.87 19.34
C TRP A 147 21.61 5.90 20.15
N ASN A 148 22.87 5.77 19.75
CA ASN A 148 23.89 5.12 20.56
C ASN A 148 25.22 5.83 20.30
N ASN A 149 25.78 6.45 21.34
CA ASN A 149 27.03 7.21 21.19
C ASN A 149 28.25 6.32 21.00
N ASP A 150 28.19 5.06 21.43
CA ASP A 150 29.28 4.10 21.29
C ASP A 150 29.32 3.50 19.87
N ASP A 151 28.16 3.42 19.21
CA ASP A 151 28.04 2.97 17.81
C ASP A 151 28.26 4.10 16.78
N ARG A 152 28.19 5.36 17.21
CA ARG A 152 28.19 6.53 16.31
C ARG A 152 29.60 6.86 15.85
N GLY A 153 29.81 6.86 14.54
CA GLY A 153 31.05 7.32 13.94
C GLY A 153 31.19 8.85 13.89
N VAL A 154 32.24 9.32 13.20
CA VAL A 154 32.51 10.75 13.03
C VAL A 154 31.39 11.41 12.20
N VAL A 155 30.85 12.53 12.69
CA VAL A 155 29.79 13.27 11.99
C VAL A 155 30.37 13.85 10.68
N PRO A 156 29.78 13.55 9.51
CA PRO A 156 30.28 14.03 8.23
C PRO A 156 29.76 15.45 7.97
N PHE A 157 30.46 16.45 8.51
CA PHE A 157 30.12 17.85 8.29
C PHE A 157 30.36 18.26 6.83
N ASP A 158 29.44 19.04 6.27
CA ASP A 158 29.51 19.61 4.92
C ASP A 158 29.04 21.08 4.94
N ASP A 159 29.00 21.73 3.77
CA ASP A 159 28.57 23.13 3.65
C ASP A 159 27.12 23.38 4.11
N LYS A 160 26.32 22.32 4.38
CA LYS A 160 24.92 22.44 4.77
C LYS A 160 24.71 22.44 6.28
N TYR A 161 25.64 21.89 7.07
CA TYR A 161 25.51 21.79 8.52
C TYR A 161 26.83 21.98 9.25
N SER A 162 26.86 22.96 10.15
CA SER A 162 28.03 23.21 10.98
C SER A 162 28.14 22.21 12.15
N PRO A 163 29.37 21.95 12.64
CA PRO A 163 29.57 21.22 13.89
C PRO A 163 28.75 21.78 15.05
N GLU A 164 28.69 23.10 15.18
CA GLU A 164 27.97 23.80 16.23
C GLU A 164 26.48 23.46 16.21
N GLU A 165 25.84 23.47 15.04
CA GLU A 165 24.42 23.15 14.89
C GLU A 165 24.10 21.71 15.26
N TRP A 166 24.91 20.76 14.81
CA TRP A 166 24.67 19.34 15.12
C TRP A 166 24.89 19.05 16.61
N TYR A 167 25.99 19.51 17.20
CA TYR A 167 26.26 19.28 18.62
C TYR A 167 25.31 20.04 19.55
N ASP A 168 24.81 21.21 19.14
CA ASP A 168 23.73 21.89 19.84
C ASP A 168 22.41 21.10 19.79
N ALA A 169 22.05 20.55 18.62
CA ALA A 169 20.87 19.71 18.48
C ALA A 169 20.98 18.41 19.30
N ALA A 170 22.14 17.75 19.27
CA ALA A 170 22.43 16.55 20.04
C ALA A 170 22.38 16.79 21.56
N ARG A 171 22.86 17.96 22.03
CA ARG A 171 22.75 18.36 23.45
C ARG A 171 21.29 18.53 23.88
N LYS A 172 20.49 19.24 23.08
CA LYS A 172 19.04 19.42 23.34
C LYS A 172 18.29 18.09 23.38
N TRP A 173 18.60 17.18 22.45
CA TRP A 173 18.06 15.83 22.48
C TRP A 173 18.44 15.09 23.77
N ASN A 174 19.73 15.10 24.12
CA ASN A 174 20.23 14.46 25.34
C ASN A 174 19.62 15.05 26.62
N GLU A 175 19.38 16.35 26.67
CA GLU A 175 18.69 17.01 27.78
C GLU A 175 17.25 16.53 27.91
N ILE A 176 16.52 16.37 26.79
CA ILE A 176 15.13 15.90 26.79
C ILE A 176 15.01 14.44 27.24
N ILE A 177 15.84 13.53 26.70
CA ILE A 177 15.75 12.10 27.06
C ILE A 177 16.15 11.83 28.52
N ARG A 178 16.83 12.77 29.18
CA ARG A 178 17.21 12.72 30.59
C ARG A 178 16.23 13.43 31.53
N ARG A 179 15.12 13.95 31.01
CA ARG A 179 14.08 14.57 31.85
C ARG A 179 13.35 13.49 32.63
N LYS A 180 13.11 13.74 33.92
CA LYS A 180 12.31 12.87 34.79
C LYS A 180 10.89 12.60 34.26
N SER A 181 10.35 13.50 33.43
CA SER A 181 9.04 13.33 32.80
C SER A 181 9.05 12.40 31.57
N VAL A 182 10.24 12.01 31.11
CA VAL A 182 10.44 11.16 29.93
C VAL A 182 11.08 9.82 30.33
N GLU A 183 11.96 9.83 31.34
CA GLU A 183 12.56 8.63 31.90
C GLU A 183 11.57 7.81 32.74
N TYR A 184 11.55 6.49 32.50
CA TYR A 184 10.88 5.51 33.34
C TYR A 184 11.89 4.54 33.92
N TRP A 185 12.11 4.63 35.24
CA TRP A 185 13.04 3.79 35.99
C TRP A 185 12.29 2.73 36.80
N PHE A 186 12.75 1.48 36.72
CA PHE A 186 12.22 0.39 37.54
C PHE A 186 13.28 -0.67 37.80
N GLN A 187 13.10 -1.45 38.88
CA GLN A 187 13.95 -2.61 39.14
C GLN A 187 13.40 -3.80 38.35
N LEU A 188 14.20 -4.37 37.46
CA LEU A 188 13.87 -5.68 36.89
C LEU A 188 14.20 -6.74 37.94
N GLU A 189 13.24 -7.61 38.25
CA GLU A 189 13.38 -8.66 39.27
C GLU A 189 13.70 -10.02 38.64
N PRO A 190 14.42 -10.91 39.34
CA PRO A 190 14.67 -12.26 38.85
C PRO A 190 13.37 -13.00 38.49
N GLY A 191 13.29 -13.54 37.27
CA GLY A 191 12.11 -14.20 36.71
C GLY A 191 11.25 -13.31 35.80
N ASN A 192 11.50 -11.99 35.74
CA ASN A 192 10.74 -11.08 34.89
C ASN A 192 11.40 -10.87 33.52
N LEU A 193 10.61 -11.05 32.47
CA LEU A 193 10.98 -10.79 31.08
C LEU A 193 10.45 -9.43 30.64
N LEU A 194 11.35 -8.56 30.20
CA LEU A 194 11.07 -7.28 29.57
C LEU A 194 11.25 -7.40 28.05
N ILE A 195 10.24 -7.02 27.26
CA ILE A 195 10.32 -6.93 25.79
C ILE A 195 9.87 -5.53 25.38
N PHE A 196 10.62 -4.89 24.49
CA PHE A 196 10.31 -3.54 24.01
C PHE A 196 10.65 -3.35 22.53
N ASP A 197 10.04 -2.33 21.91
CA ASP A 197 10.32 -1.91 20.53
C ASP A 197 11.60 -1.09 20.50
N ASN A 198 12.71 -1.70 20.08
CA ASN A 198 14.04 -1.11 20.03
C ASN A 198 14.16 0.02 18.98
N TRP A 199 13.15 0.20 18.10
CA TRP A 199 13.11 1.36 17.20
C TRP A 199 12.50 2.60 17.86
N ARG A 200 11.77 2.42 18.96
CA ARG A 200 11.06 3.50 19.67
C ARG A 200 11.61 3.76 21.06
N VAL A 201 11.88 2.72 21.82
CA VAL A 201 12.23 2.79 23.23
C VAL A 201 13.75 2.76 23.34
N LEU A 202 14.33 3.83 23.85
CA LEU A 202 15.72 3.79 24.29
C LEU A 202 15.75 3.12 25.67
N HIS A 203 16.76 2.30 25.92
CA HIS A 203 16.96 1.62 27.19
C HIS A 203 18.31 1.97 27.80
N GLY A 204 18.43 1.77 29.10
CA GLY A 204 19.65 1.98 29.84
C GLY A 204 19.61 1.23 31.16
N ARG A 205 20.62 1.44 31.99
CA ARG A 205 20.75 0.75 33.27
C ARG A 205 21.59 1.56 34.24
N SER A 206 21.20 1.64 35.51
CA SER A 206 22.08 2.21 36.54
C SER A 206 23.27 1.29 36.82
N ALA A 207 24.33 1.82 37.43
CA ALA A 207 25.45 1.01 37.87
C ALA A 207 24.97 -0.04 38.90
N PHE A 208 25.68 -1.17 38.99
CA PHE A 208 25.33 -2.23 39.92
C PHE A 208 26.55 -2.91 40.54
N THR A 209 26.33 -3.63 41.63
CA THR A 209 27.30 -4.51 42.28
C THR A 209 26.80 -5.96 42.27
N GLY A 210 27.70 -6.90 42.56
CA GLY A 210 27.39 -8.32 42.54
C GLY A 210 27.36 -8.95 41.14
N ILE A 211 26.88 -10.19 41.08
CA ILE A 211 26.77 -11.02 39.88
C ILE A 211 25.34 -10.94 39.36
N ARG A 212 25.18 -10.39 38.15
CA ARG A 212 23.90 -10.20 37.47
C ARG A 212 23.83 -11.06 36.22
N ARG A 213 23.00 -12.10 36.19
CA ARG A 213 22.84 -12.99 35.02
C ARG A 213 21.58 -12.62 34.24
N ILE A 214 21.73 -12.36 32.94
CA ILE A 214 20.63 -12.03 32.02
C ILE A 214 20.65 -12.97 30.83
N CYS A 215 19.45 -13.32 30.38
CA CYS A 215 19.26 -13.88 29.06
C CYS A 215 18.28 -13.07 28.21
N GLY A 216 18.28 -13.30 26.90
CA GLY A 216 17.47 -12.53 25.98
C GLY A 216 17.79 -12.77 24.51
N GLY A 217 17.25 -11.90 23.66
CA GLY A 217 17.46 -12.00 22.23
C GLY A 217 16.93 -10.79 21.47
N TYR A 218 17.30 -10.73 20.20
CA TYR A 218 16.81 -9.74 19.25
C TYR A 218 15.80 -10.39 18.31
N ILE A 219 14.78 -9.64 17.86
CA ILE A 219 13.81 -10.10 16.86
C ILE A 219 13.71 -9.06 15.76
N ASN A 220 13.76 -9.52 14.50
CA ASN A 220 13.58 -8.65 13.33
C ASN A 220 12.18 -8.04 13.30
N ARG A 221 12.09 -6.78 12.86
CA ARG A 221 10.82 -6.07 12.82
C ARG A 221 9.83 -6.72 11.86
N ASP A 222 10.28 -7.05 10.66
CA ASP A 222 9.42 -7.62 9.62
C ASP A 222 8.82 -8.97 10.02
N ASP A 223 9.60 -9.81 10.71
CA ASP A 223 9.17 -11.14 11.13
C ASP A 223 8.04 -11.07 12.16
N TYR A 224 8.15 -10.23 13.20
CA TYR A 224 7.09 -10.13 14.20
C TYR A 224 5.87 -9.36 13.67
N TYR A 225 6.05 -8.34 12.81
CA TYR A 225 4.91 -7.68 12.16
C TYR A 225 4.18 -8.63 11.21
N SER A 226 4.90 -9.48 10.48
CA SER A 226 4.31 -10.52 9.64
C SER A 226 3.49 -11.49 10.50
N ARG A 227 4.06 -12.00 11.60
CA ARG A 227 3.32 -12.89 12.51
C ARG A 227 2.10 -12.19 13.11
N TRP A 228 2.25 -10.97 13.62
CA TRP A 228 1.15 -10.17 14.15
C TRP A 228 0.02 -9.98 13.13
N ARG A 229 0.34 -9.65 11.86
CA ARG A 229 -0.67 -9.54 10.81
C ARG A 229 -1.43 -10.86 10.64
N ASN A 230 -0.70 -11.97 10.52
CA ASN A 230 -1.29 -13.30 10.32
C ASN A 230 -2.13 -13.81 11.51
N THR A 231 -1.84 -13.37 12.74
CA THR A 231 -2.61 -13.77 13.93
C THR A 231 -3.80 -12.85 14.22
N ASN A 232 -3.82 -11.62 13.71
CA ASN A 232 -4.85 -10.62 14.04
C ASN A 232 -5.80 -10.29 12.88
N TYR A 233 -5.45 -10.64 11.63
CA TYR A 233 -6.28 -10.33 10.46
C TYR A 233 -6.43 -11.55 9.54
N PRO A 234 -7.57 -11.66 8.82
CA PRO A 234 -7.71 -12.64 7.75
C PRO A 234 -6.69 -12.42 6.63
N ARG A 235 -6.15 -13.52 6.07
CA ARG A 235 -5.12 -13.48 5.01
C ARG A 235 -5.49 -12.58 3.83
N HIS A 236 -6.74 -12.58 3.39
CA HIS A 236 -7.19 -11.77 2.25
C HIS A 236 -7.09 -10.25 2.52
N GLU A 237 -7.38 -9.81 3.75
CA GLU A 237 -7.22 -8.40 4.13
C GLU A 237 -5.74 -7.99 4.19
N ILE A 238 -4.88 -8.90 4.67
CA ILE A 238 -3.43 -8.68 4.73
C ILE A 238 -2.88 -8.47 3.31
N LEU A 239 -3.23 -9.36 2.38
CA LEU A 239 -2.78 -9.29 0.99
C LEU A 239 -3.23 -7.99 0.32
N LYS A 240 -4.50 -7.59 0.53
CA LYS A 240 -5.03 -6.32 0.02
C LYS A 240 -4.25 -5.10 0.53
N ARG A 241 -3.82 -5.11 1.79
CA ARG A 241 -3.08 -4.00 2.40
C ARG A 241 -1.60 -3.94 1.98
N ILE A 242 -0.96 -5.09 1.79
CA ILE A 242 0.49 -5.17 1.48
C ILE A 242 0.77 -5.01 -0.02
N ILE A 243 -0.05 -5.61 -0.88
CA ILE A 243 0.22 -5.69 -2.33
C ILE A 243 -0.27 -4.43 -3.06
N GLY A 244 -1.00 -3.53 -2.38
CA GLY A 244 -1.77 -2.49 -3.05
C GLY A 244 -3.02 -3.09 -3.70
N ALA A 245 -4.00 -2.26 -4.03
CA ALA A 245 -5.33 -2.68 -4.45
C ALA A 245 -5.36 -3.54 -5.75
N ALA A 246 -5.04 -4.82 -5.66
CA ALA A 246 -5.57 -5.84 -6.55
C ALA A 246 -7.05 -6.02 -6.19
N GLY A 247 -7.91 -5.20 -6.80
CA GLY A 247 -9.35 -5.17 -6.49
C GLY A 247 -10.10 -3.95 -6.99
N ALA A 248 -9.52 -3.14 -7.88
CA ALA A 248 -10.25 -2.12 -8.61
C ALA A 248 -10.96 -2.79 -9.80
N GLY A 249 -12.29 -2.68 -9.92
CA GLY A 249 -12.98 -3.16 -11.12
C GLY A 249 -12.48 -2.49 -12.41
N ILE A 250 -12.74 -3.10 -13.57
CA ILE A 250 -12.28 -2.63 -14.89
C ILE A 250 -12.47 -1.11 -15.09
N GLY A 251 -13.62 -0.56 -14.71
CA GLY A 251 -13.92 0.87 -14.84
C GLY A 251 -12.97 1.78 -14.08
N LEU A 252 -12.51 1.38 -12.89
CA LEU A 252 -11.56 2.16 -12.10
C LEU A 252 -10.15 2.09 -12.70
N ALA A 253 -9.72 0.92 -13.21
CA ALA A 253 -8.46 0.80 -13.92
C ALA A 253 -8.41 1.68 -15.18
N ILE A 254 -9.52 1.76 -15.93
CA ILE A 254 -9.67 2.66 -17.08
C ILE A 254 -9.61 4.13 -16.65
N ALA A 255 -10.31 4.51 -15.59
CA ALA A 255 -10.29 5.87 -15.06
C ALA A 255 -8.86 6.30 -14.67
N HIS A 256 -8.12 5.40 -14.00
CA HIS A 256 -6.70 5.63 -13.71
C HIS A 256 -5.86 5.80 -14.99
N ALA A 257 -6.08 4.98 -16.01
CA ALA A 257 -5.33 5.06 -17.26
C ALA A 257 -5.52 6.42 -17.96
N PHE A 258 -6.76 6.90 -18.04
CA PHE A 258 -7.06 8.19 -18.66
C PHE A 258 -6.52 9.36 -17.84
N ALA A 259 -6.64 9.31 -16.51
CA ALA A 259 -6.07 10.33 -15.64
C ALA A 259 -4.54 10.37 -15.71
N GLU A 260 -3.88 9.22 -15.76
CA GLU A 260 -2.43 9.09 -15.94
C GLU A 260 -1.97 9.66 -17.29
N ALA A 261 -2.80 9.55 -18.33
CA ALA A 261 -2.58 10.18 -19.63
C ALA A 261 -2.95 11.68 -19.67
N GLY A 262 -3.38 12.28 -18.55
CA GLY A 262 -3.69 13.70 -18.43
C GLY A 262 -5.12 14.10 -18.79
N ALA A 263 -6.04 13.14 -18.99
CA ALA A 263 -7.44 13.44 -19.25
C ALA A 263 -8.21 13.75 -17.95
N ASN A 264 -9.15 14.68 -18.03
CA ASN A 264 -10.17 14.83 -16.98
C ASN A 264 -11.16 13.66 -17.06
N VAL A 265 -11.56 13.11 -15.90
CA VAL A 265 -12.33 11.85 -15.85
C VAL A 265 -13.61 12.00 -15.04
N ALA A 266 -14.76 11.70 -15.65
CA ALA A 266 -16.01 11.51 -14.92
C ALA A 266 -16.27 10.01 -14.71
N ILE A 267 -16.41 9.59 -13.45
CA ILE A 267 -16.66 8.19 -13.08
C ILE A 267 -18.15 8.02 -12.80
N TRP A 268 -18.77 6.97 -13.34
CA TRP A 268 -20.16 6.65 -13.03
C TRP A 268 -20.25 5.53 -12.00
N TYR A 269 -21.19 5.67 -11.06
CA TYR A 269 -21.56 4.60 -10.14
C TYR A 269 -23.09 4.49 -10.04
N ASN A 270 -23.58 3.35 -9.57
CA ASN A 270 -25.01 3.18 -9.25
C ASN A 270 -25.20 3.11 -7.73
N SER A 271 -24.83 1.98 -7.11
CA SER A 271 -24.95 1.77 -5.66
C SER A 271 -23.63 1.91 -4.90
N ASN A 272 -22.49 1.66 -5.55
CA ASN A 272 -21.18 1.64 -4.89
C ASN A 272 -20.60 3.06 -4.73
N LYS A 273 -20.82 3.65 -3.55
CA LYS A 273 -20.33 5.00 -3.22
C LYS A 273 -18.81 5.12 -3.07
N LYS A 274 -18.04 4.01 -3.10
CA LYS A 274 -16.56 4.07 -3.08
C LYS A 274 -16.02 4.91 -4.24
N ALA A 275 -16.74 4.98 -5.36
CA ALA A 275 -16.37 5.81 -6.51
C ALA A 275 -16.15 7.29 -6.16
N LEU A 276 -16.84 7.83 -5.16
CA LEU A 276 -16.64 9.22 -4.70
C LEU A 276 -15.24 9.42 -4.12
N ALA A 277 -14.78 8.49 -3.28
CA ALA A 277 -13.44 8.54 -2.69
C ALA A 277 -12.36 8.29 -3.75
N GLU A 278 -12.60 7.37 -4.68
CA GLU A 278 -11.63 7.08 -5.74
C GLU A 278 -11.48 8.21 -6.74
N ALA A 279 -12.56 8.92 -7.08
CA ALA A 279 -12.47 10.12 -7.91
C ALA A 279 -11.59 11.20 -7.24
N ALA A 280 -11.78 11.44 -5.94
CA ALA A 280 -10.94 12.36 -5.17
C ALA A 280 -9.46 11.92 -5.11
N ASN A 281 -9.22 10.61 -4.98
CA ASN A 281 -7.86 10.05 -5.01
C ASN A 281 -7.19 10.24 -6.36
N ILE A 282 -7.91 10.01 -7.46
CA ILE A 282 -7.43 10.20 -8.84
C ILE A 282 -7.10 11.68 -9.07
N GLU A 283 -8.02 12.58 -8.73
CA GLU A 283 -7.80 14.02 -8.86
C GLU A 283 -6.54 14.48 -8.11
N LYS A 284 -6.41 14.06 -6.84
CA LYS A 284 -5.24 14.38 -6.03
C LYS A 284 -3.94 13.79 -6.59
N LYS A 285 -3.98 12.56 -7.11
CA LYS A 285 -2.78 11.82 -7.54
C LYS A 285 -2.23 12.32 -8.87
N PHE A 286 -3.10 12.61 -9.85
CA PHE A 286 -2.67 12.93 -11.21
C PHE A 286 -2.82 14.41 -11.58
N GLY A 287 -3.45 15.23 -10.71
CA GLY A 287 -3.62 16.66 -10.97
C GLY A 287 -4.59 16.98 -12.10
N VAL A 288 -5.46 16.03 -12.47
CA VAL A 288 -6.56 16.21 -13.43
C VAL A 288 -7.88 16.38 -12.69
N LYS A 289 -8.89 17.00 -13.31
CA LYS A 289 -10.24 17.05 -12.73
C LYS A 289 -10.87 15.65 -12.75
N CYS A 290 -11.29 15.13 -11.60
CA CYS A 290 -11.99 13.86 -11.52
C CYS A 290 -13.17 13.88 -10.54
N LYS A 291 -14.35 13.49 -11.02
CA LYS A 291 -15.58 13.50 -10.20
C LYS A 291 -16.44 12.27 -10.48
N ALA A 292 -17.12 11.77 -9.45
CA ALA A 292 -18.03 10.64 -9.57
C ALA A 292 -19.51 11.08 -9.59
N TYR A 293 -20.32 10.41 -10.41
CA TYR A 293 -21.73 10.69 -10.64
C TYR A 293 -22.57 9.43 -10.44
N GLN A 294 -23.69 9.57 -9.75
CA GLN A 294 -24.65 8.48 -9.61
C GLN A 294 -25.56 8.45 -10.84
N VAL A 295 -25.50 7.39 -11.64
CA VAL A 295 -26.26 7.30 -12.90
C VAL A 295 -26.92 5.93 -13.02
N ASN A 296 -28.22 5.93 -13.31
CA ASN A 296 -28.94 4.72 -13.70
C ASN A 296 -28.90 4.55 -15.22
N VAL A 297 -27.99 3.71 -15.69
CA VAL A 297 -27.84 3.45 -17.13
C VAL A 297 -29.06 2.77 -17.77
N ALA A 298 -29.96 2.18 -16.99
CA ALA A 298 -31.17 1.53 -17.52
C ALA A 298 -32.25 2.53 -18.00
N THR A 299 -32.03 3.84 -17.86
CA THR A 299 -32.98 4.89 -18.27
C THR A 299 -32.28 5.97 -19.08
N TYR A 300 -32.82 6.28 -20.27
CA TYR A 300 -32.21 7.23 -21.20
C TYR A 300 -32.15 8.65 -20.62
N GLU A 301 -33.17 9.08 -19.89
CA GLU A 301 -33.27 10.41 -19.30
C GLU A 301 -32.17 10.63 -18.25
N SER A 302 -31.90 9.62 -17.41
CA SER A 302 -30.81 9.67 -16.43
C SER A 302 -29.45 9.75 -17.11
N VAL A 303 -29.24 8.98 -18.17
CA VAL A 303 -27.99 8.95 -18.94
C VAL A 303 -27.76 10.30 -19.63
N GLN A 304 -28.77 10.81 -20.33
CA GLN A 304 -28.68 12.08 -21.05
C GLN A 304 -28.41 13.25 -20.09
N ALA A 305 -29.16 13.33 -18.98
CA ALA A 305 -28.97 14.38 -17.98
C ALA A 305 -27.56 14.35 -17.38
N ALA A 306 -27.03 13.16 -17.06
CA ALA A 306 -25.69 13.01 -16.51
C ALA A 306 -24.60 13.45 -17.52
N VAL A 307 -24.70 13.04 -18.78
CA VAL A 307 -23.75 13.46 -19.82
C VAL A 307 -23.78 14.97 -20.01
N ASP A 308 -24.98 15.57 -20.10
CA ASP A 308 -25.14 17.01 -20.27
C ASP A 308 -24.56 17.81 -19.08
N GLU A 309 -24.77 17.33 -17.85
CA GLU A 309 -24.20 17.92 -16.64
C GLU A 309 -22.68 17.83 -16.63
N ILE A 310 -22.12 16.65 -16.92
CA ILE A 310 -20.67 16.40 -16.94
C ILE A 310 -20.00 17.30 -17.97
N VAL A 311 -20.53 17.38 -19.19
CA VAL A 311 -19.97 18.23 -20.24
C VAL A 311 -19.93 19.69 -19.80
N LYS A 312 -21.00 20.19 -19.15
CA LYS A 312 -21.07 21.55 -18.62
C LYS A 312 -20.09 21.79 -17.47
N GLU A 313 -19.97 20.85 -16.53
CA GLU A 313 -19.13 21.01 -15.34
C GLU A 313 -17.64 20.90 -15.66
N PHE A 314 -17.27 20.13 -16.68
CA PHE A 314 -15.87 19.93 -17.09
C PHE A 314 -15.44 21.02 -18.08
N ASN A 315 -15.03 20.65 -19.28
CA ASN A 315 -14.37 21.55 -20.22
C ASN A 315 -15.34 22.05 -21.31
N GLY A 316 -16.64 21.86 -21.14
CA GLY A 316 -17.66 22.22 -22.12
C GLY A 316 -17.67 21.33 -23.37
N ARG A 317 -16.95 20.21 -23.37
CA ARG A 317 -16.87 19.23 -24.46
C ARG A 317 -16.79 17.81 -23.93
N LEU A 318 -17.12 16.85 -24.78
CA LEU A 318 -16.91 15.42 -24.59
C LEU A 318 -15.94 14.90 -25.65
N ASP A 319 -14.95 14.13 -25.23
CA ASP A 319 -13.93 13.55 -26.12
C ASP A 319 -14.08 12.04 -26.21
N ILE A 320 -14.15 11.39 -25.06
CA ILE A 320 -14.16 9.94 -24.94
C ILE A 320 -15.37 9.54 -24.10
N PHE A 321 -16.07 8.49 -24.52
CA PHE A 321 -17.10 7.85 -23.70
C PHE A 321 -16.83 6.34 -23.64
N VAL A 322 -16.78 5.80 -22.43
CA VAL A 322 -16.62 4.36 -22.21
C VAL A 322 -17.88 3.77 -21.58
N ALA A 323 -18.63 2.99 -22.37
CA ALA A 323 -19.79 2.25 -21.90
C ALA A 323 -19.34 0.92 -21.28
N ASN A 324 -19.01 0.93 -19.98
CA ASN A 324 -18.49 -0.23 -19.24
C ASN A 324 -19.53 -0.87 -18.29
N SER A 325 -20.72 -0.28 -18.13
CA SER A 325 -21.74 -0.86 -17.25
C SER A 325 -22.23 -2.20 -17.77
N GLY A 326 -22.34 -3.18 -16.86
CA GLY A 326 -22.92 -4.47 -17.17
C GLY A 326 -23.25 -5.26 -15.90
N ILE A 327 -24.21 -6.16 -16.01
CA ILE A 327 -24.55 -7.13 -14.97
C ILE A 327 -24.41 -8.55 -15.53
N ALA A 328 -24.03 -9.47 -14.65
CA ALA A 328 -23.91 -10.89 -14.97
C ALA A 328 -25.28 -11.58 -15.06
N TRP A 329 -25.28 -12.75 -15.67
CA TRP A 329 -26.38 -13.71 -15.57
C TRP A 329 -26.01 -14.76 -14.51
N GLU A 330 -26.81 -14.85 -13.46
CA GLU A 330 -26.47 -15.66 -12.26
C GLU A 330 -27.40 -16.86 -12.06
N GLU A 331 -28.44 -17.02 -12.89
CA GLU A 331 -29.50 -18.02 -12.69
C GLU A 331 -29.23 -19.36 -13.39
N GLY A 332 -27.98 -19.63 -13.78
CA GLY A 332 -27.59 -20.90 -14.38
C GLY A 332 -28.15 -21.09 -15.79
N SER A 333 -28.76 -22.24 -16.08
CA SER A 333 -29.25 -22.52 -17.43
C SER A 333 -30.34 -21.51 -17.85
N PHE A 334 -30.43 -21.19 -19.15
CA PHE A 334 -31.49 -20.30 -19.64
C PHE A 334 -32.89 -20.86 -19.35
N LEU A 335 -33.05 -22.19 -19.37
CA LEU A 335 -34.34 -22.84 -19.13
C LEU A 335 -34.83 -22.64 -17.69
N ASP A 336 -33.90 -22.57 -16.74
CA ASP A 336 -34.20 -22.44 -15.31
C ASP A 336 -34.29 -20.97 -14.86
N GLY A 337 -33.67 -20.06 -15.61
CA GLY A 337 -33.68 -18.64 -15.32
C GLY A 337 -35.00 -17.94 -15.64
N SER A 338 -35.26 -16.87 -14.92
CA SER A 338 -36.45 -16.04 -15.05
C SER A 338 -36.35 -15.06 -16.22
N LEU A 339 -37.50 -14.83 -16.87
CA LEU A 339 -37.61 -13.80 -17.90
C LEU A 339 -37.37 -12.40 -17.33
N THR A 340 -37.69 -12.16 -16.06
CA THR A 340 -37.42 -10.89 -15.38
C THR A 340 -35.92 -10.59 -15.28
N THR A 341 -35.11 -11.59 -14.92
CA THR A 341 -33.64 -11.45 -14.90
C THR A 341 -33.11 -11.26 -16.31
N MET A 342 -33.68 -11.95 -17.31
CA MET A 342 -33.31 -11.75 -18.71
C MET A 342 -33.55 -10.31 -19.16
N GLU A 343 -34.76 -9.78 -18.92
CA GLU A 343 -35.12 -8.40 -19.24
C GLU A 343 -34.18 -7.42 -18.56
N LYS A 344 -33.84 -7.64 -17.28
CA LYS A 344 -32.90 -6.80 -16.55
C LYS A 344 -31.49 -6.81 -17.16
N VAL A 345 -30.97 -7.99 -17.52
CA VAL A 345 -29.65 -8.12 -18.18
C VAL A 345 -29.64 -7.39 -19.52
N MET A 346 -30.67 -7.58 -20.35
CA MET A 346 -30.79 -6.88 -21.63
C MET A 346 -30.94 -5.37 -21.45
N LYS A 347 -31.74 -4.93 -20.47
CA LYS A 347 -31.95 -3.52 -20.15
C LYS A 347 -30.65 -2.81 -19.75
N VAL A 348 -29.83 -3.45 -18.93
CA VAL A 348 -28.58 -2.83 -18.47
C VAL A 348 -27.49 -2.95 -19.54
N ASN A 349 -27.27 -4.15 -20.07
CA ASN A 349 -26.13 -4.42 -20.94
C ASN A 349 -26.34 -3.88 -22.36
N VAL A 350 -27.57 -3.95 -22.88
CA VAL A 350 -27.91 -3.53 -24.26
C VAL A 350 -28.49 -2.11 -24.25
N ASP A 351 -29.70 -1.93 -23.71
CA ASP A 351 -30.38 -0.62 -23.75
C ASP A 351 -29.51 0.47 -23.12
N GLY A 352 -28.90 0.20 -21.96
CA GLY A 352 -28.03 1.17 -21.29
C GLY A 352 -26.82 1.59 -22.13
N THR A 353 -26.21 0.66 -22.88
CA THR A 353 -25.13 0.99 -23.82
C THR A 353 -25.63 1.83 -24.99
N PHE A 354 -26.80 1.52 -25.55
CA PHE A 354 -27.43 2.31 -26.62
C PHE A 354 -27.78 3.72 -26.15
N TYR A 355 -28.26 3.87 -24.92
CA TYR A 355 -28.55 5.17 -24.31
C TYR A 355 -27.28 5.99 -24.16
N CYS A 356 -26.20 5.38 -23.67
CA CYS A 356 -24.89 6.02 -23.57
C CYS A 356 -24.35 6.46 -24.93
N ALA A 357 -24.40 5.56 -25.91
CA ALA A 357 -24.00 5.82 -27.30
C ALA A 357 -24.74 7.01 -27.89
N LYS A 358 -26.08 7.04 -27.77
CA LYS A 358 -26.92 8.13 -28.27
C LYS A 358 -26.60 9.46 -27.58
N ALA A 359 -26.47 9.48 -26.25
CA ALA A 359 -26.16 10.69 -25.50
C ALA A 359 -24.79 11.28 -25.89
N ALA A 360 -23.76 10.43 -25.99
CA ALA A 360 -22.42 10.87 -26.40
C ALA A 360 -22.37 11.36 -27.86
N ALA A 361 -22.98 10.62 -28.79
CA ALA A 361 -22.98 10.95 -30.21
C ALA A 361 -23.68 12.28 -30.51
N LEU A 362 -24.71 12.66 -29.73
CA LEU A 362 -25.33 13.98 -29.85
C LEU A 362 -24.34 15.12 -29.58
N HIS A 363 -23.49 14.99 -28.55
CA HIS A 363 -22.45 15.98 -28.26
C HIS A 363 -21.37 16.02 -29.33
N TRP A 364 -20.87 14.88 -29.79
CA TRP A 364 -19.82 14.86 -30.83
C TRP A 364 -20.29 15.39 -32.17
N ARG A 365 -21.52 15.07 -32.58
CA ARG A 365 -22.12 15.61 -33.80
C ARG A 365 -22.27 17.13 -33.70
N ARG A 366 -22.68 17.65 -32.54
CA ARG A 366 -22.74 19.10 -32.29
C ARG A 366 -21.35 19.74 -32.34
N GLN A 367 -20.40 19.20 -31.58
CA GLN A 367 -19.01 19.65 -31.54
C GLN A 367 -18.38 19.71 -32.94
N LYS A 368 -18.62 18.69 -33.77
CA LYS A 368 -18.13 18.67 -35.15
C LYS A 368 -18.78 19.74 -36.03
N LYS A 369 -20.10 19.93 -35.89
CA LYS A 369 -20.87 20.90 -36.69
C LYS A 369 -20.53 22.35 -36.33
N GLU A 370 -20.45 22.64 -35.04
CA GLU A 370 -20.29 24.01 -34.53
C GLU A 370 -18.81 24.40 -34.33
N GLY A 371 -17.93 23.42 -34.10
CA GLY A 371 -16.53 23.68 -33.80
C GLY A 371 -16.30 24.36 -32.45
N THR A 372 -17.28 24.30 -31.54
CA THR A 372 -17.24 24.96 -30.24
C THR A 372 -17.59 24.03 -29.07
N THR A 373 -17.18 24.40 -27.87
CA THR A 373 -17.68 23.91 -26.58
C THR A 373 -19.13 24.38 -26.35
N VAL A 374 -19.82 23.83 -25.33
CA VAL A 374 -21.21 24.22 -24.97
C VAL A 374 -21.34 25.69 -24.58
N ASP A 375 -20.25 26.31 -24.09
CA ASP A 375 -20.17 27.72 -23.73
C ASP A 375 -19.67 28.62 -24.88
N GLY A 376 -19.54 28.07 -26.09
CA GLY A 376 -19.25 28.83 -27.32
C GLY A 376 -17.77 29.09 -27.60
N LYS A 377 -16.83 28.53 -26.83
CA LYS A 377 -15.39 28.64 -27.11
C LYS A 377 -15.00 27.70 -28.24
N LYS A 378 -14.06 28.11 -29.08
CA LYS A 378 -13.55 27.25 -30.17
C LYS A 378 -12.94 25.97 -29.62
N LEU A 379 -13.21 24.83 -30.27
CA LEU A 379 -12.55 23.56 -29.94
C LEU A 379 -11.10 23.58 -30.42
N GLU A 380 -10.17 23.42 -29.50
CA GLU A 380 -8.74 23.22 -29.76
C GLU A 380 -8.37 21.76 -29.52
N ASN A 381 -7.46 21.19 -30.32
CA ASN A 381 -7.04 19.79 -30.17
C ASN A 381 -8.22 18.81 -30.10
N TYR A 382 -9.19 18.96 -31.00
CA TYR A 382 -10.33 18.06 -31.16
C TYR A 382 -10.40 17.56 -32.59
N LEU A 383 -10.32 16.25 -32.79
CA LEU A 383 -10.47 15.63 -34.10
C LEU A 383 -11.87 15.05 -34.28
N SER A 384 -12.25 14.16 -33.38
CA SER A 384 -13.52 13.44 -33.36
C SER A 384 -13.77 12.85 -31.97
N GLY A 385 -15.00 12.40 -31.72
CA GLY A 385 -15.31 11.63 -30.52
C GLY A 385 -14.79 10.19 -30.59
N SER A 386 -14.56 9.57 -29.44
CA SER A 386 -14.24 8.14 -29.34
C SER A 386 -15.20 7.43 -28.40
N PHE A 387 -16.01 6.53 -28.94
CA PHE A 387 -16.86 5.62 -28.18
C PHE A 387 -16.21 4.26 -28.05
N ILE A 388 -16.13 3.79 -26.81
CA ILE A 388 -15.61 2.46 -26.50
C ILE A 388 -16.65 1.75 -25.67
N SER A 389 -17.11 0.59 -26.13
CA SER A 389 -17.97 -0.26 -25.32
C SER A 389 -17.20 -1.43 -24.75
N THR A 390 -17.42 -1.74 -23.49
CA THR A 390 -16.90 -2.96 -22.87
C THR A 390 -17.85 -4.12 -23.18
N ALA A 391 -17.51 -4.88 -24.22
CA ALA A 391 -18.17 -6.11 -24.58
C ALA A 391 -17.70 -7.27 -23.67
N SER A 392 -17.34 -8.41 -24.24
CA SER A 392 -16.80 -9.58 -23.55
C SER A 392 -16.39 -10.63 -24.58
N MET A 393 -15.39 -11.46 -24.29
CA MET A 393 -15.15 -12.69 -25.06
C MET A 393 -16.42 -13.56 -25.18
N SER A 394 -17.31 -13.49 -24.19
CA SER A 394 -18.62 -14.15 -24.17
C SER A 394 -19.55 -13.76 -25.33
N GLY A 395 -19.30 -12.65 -26.02
CA GLY A 395 -20.02 -12.29 -27.24
C GLY A 395 -19.53 -13.04 -28.48
N HIS A 396 -18.39 -13.72 -28.40
CA HIS A 396 -17.78 -14.50 -29.49
C HIS A 396 -17.91 -16.00 -29.29
N ILE A 397 -17.96 -16.45 -28.04
CA ILE A 397 -17.96 -17.87 -27.68
C ILE A 397 -19.03 -18.21 -26.63
N CYS A 398 -19.18 -19.50 -26.37
CA CYS A 398 -19.89 -19.96 -25.18
C CYS A 398 -18.86 -20.26 -24.07
N ASN A 399 -18.95 -19.57 -22.95
CA ASN A 399 -18.12 -19.86 -21.78
C ASN A 399 -18.40 -21.29 -21.28
N ILE A 400 -17.35 -22.02 -20.93
CA ILE A 400 -17.47 -23.36 -20.33
C ILE A 400 -16.73 -23.32 -19.00
N PRO A 401 -17.35 -23.74 -17.88
CA PRO A 401 -18.65 -24.43 -17.77
C PRO A 401 -19.89 -23.52 -17.61
N GLN A 402 -19.74 -22.20 -17.66
CA GLN A 402 -20.83 -21.26 -17.32
C GLN A 402 -21.98 -21.27 -18.32
N MET A 403 -23.19 -21.56 -17.85
CA MET A 403 -24.41 -21.36 -18.62
C MET A 403 -24.91 -19.93 -18.42
N GLN A 404 -24.83 -19.10 -19.46
CA GLN A 404 -25.13 -17.66 -19.35
C GLN A 404 -25.56 -17.04 -20.69
N THR A 405 -26.42 -17.75 -21.43
CA THR A 405 -26.86 -17.39 -22.78
C THR A 405 -27.27 -15.92 -22.94
N VAL A 406 -28.04 -15.38 -21.99
CA VAL A 406 -28.52 -13.99 -22.06
C VAL A 406 -27.37 -12.99 -21.98
N TYR A 407 -26.40 -13.23 -21.09
CA TYR A 407 -25.20 -12.39 -20.99
C TYR A 407 -24.40 -12.44 -22.29
N ASN A 408 -24.15 -13.64 -22.81
CA ASN A 408 -23.41 -13.85 -24.07
C ASN A 408 -24.09 -13.12 -25.24
N ALA A 409 -25.41 -13.30 -25.40
CA ALA A 409 -26.20 -12.63 -26.42
C ALA A 409 -26.15 -11.10 -26.27
N SER A 410 -26.26 -10.58 -25.05
CA SER A 410 -26.16 -9.15 -24.79
C SER A 410 -24.80 -8.57 -25.21
N LYS A 411 -23.70 -9.30 -24.98
CA LYS A 411 -22.35 -8.87 -25.37
C LYS A 411 -22.12 -8.98 -26.88
N ALA A 412 -22.67 -10.00 -27.54
CA ALA A 412 -22.68 -10.11 -28.99
C ALA A 412 -23.42 -8.94 -29.67
N ALA A 413 -24.57 -8.55 -29.11
CA ALA A 413 -25.35 -7.41 -29.61
C ALA A 413 -24.53 -6.12 -29.57
N ILE A 414 -23.77 -5.89 -28.49
CA ILE A 414 -22.92 -4.70 -28.34
C ILE A 414 -21.71 -4.69 -29.30
N ILE A 415 -21.08 -5.84 -29.53
CA ILE A 415 -20.01 -5.97 -30.54
C ILE A 415 -20.54 -5.54 -31.91
N HIS A 416 -21.71 -6.05 -32.30
CA HIS A 416 -22.30 -5.71 -33.60
C HIS A 416 -22.77 -4.25 -33.65
N ALA A 417 -23.36 -3.73 -32.57
CA ALA A 417 -23.80 -2.34 -32.48
C ALA A 417 -22.64 -1.36 -32.70
N CYS A 418 -21.45 -1.63 -32.15
CA CYS A 418 -20.28 -0.78 -32.36
C CYS A 418 -19.85 -0.73 -33.84
N LYS A 419 -20.03 -1.83 -34.60
CA LYS A 419 -19.79 -1.83 -36.06
C LYS A 419 -20.76 -0.92 -36.80
N CYS A 420 -22.04 -0.97 -36.44
CA CYS A 420 -23.07 -0.10 -37.02
C CYS A 420 -22.81 1.37 -36.67
N PHE A 421 -22.56 1.68 -35.39
CA PHE A 421 -22.22 3.04 -34.94
C PHE A 421 -20.99 3.58 -35.65
N ALA A 422 -19.97 2.76 -35.89
CA ALA A 422 -18.76 3.17 -36.59
C ALA A 422 -19.04 3.67 -38.01
N VAL A 423 -19.99 3.05 -38.73
CA VAL A 423 -20.43 3.47 -40.07
C VAL A 423 -21.32 4.70 -39.99
N GLU A 424 -22.26 4.73 -39.06
CA GLU A 424 -23.22 5.83 -38.90
C GLU A 424 -22.57 7.13 -38.41
N TRP A 425 -21.46 7.06 -37.68
CA TRP A 425 -20.81 8.21 -37.05
C TRP A 425 -19.58 8.73 -37.80
N VAL A 426 -19.31 8.19 -39.00
CA VAL A 426 -18.23 8.65 -39.87
C VAL A 426 -18.30 10.18 -40.02
N GLY A 427 -17.14 10.81 -39.83
CA GLY A 427 -16.98 12.26 -39.92
C GLY A 427 -17.08 13.00 -38.57
N PHE A 428 -17.63 12.39 -37.52
CA PHE A 428 -17.68 13.05 -36.20
C PHE A 428 -17.26 12.18 -35.01
N ALA A 429 -17.30 10.84 -35.10
CA ALA A 429 -16.81 9.96 -34.04
C ALA A 429 -16.32 8.59 -34.57
N ARG A 430 -15.54 7.91 -33.74
CA ARG A 430 -15.18 6.49 -33.88
C ARG A 430 -15.97 5.67 -32.86
N ALA A 431 -16.30 4.43 -33.20
CA ALA A 431 -16.96 3.50 -32.27
C ALA A 431 -16.27 2.14 -32.34
N ASN A 432 -15.81 1.65 -31.20
CA ASN A 432 -15.12 0.37 -31.09
C ASN A 432 -15.59 -0.38 -29.84
N SER A 433 -15.35 -1.69 -29.79
CA SER A 433 -15.54 -2.48 -28.57
C SER A 433 -14.24 -3.14 -28.13
N ILE A 434 -14.14 -3.37 -26.82
CA ILE A 434 -13.13 -4.22 -26.21
C ILE A 434 -13.84 -5.41 -25.62
N SER A 435 -13.34 -6.61 -25.88
CA SER A 435 -13.86 -7.88 -25.38
C SER A 435 -12.85 -8.53 -24.43
N PRO A 436 -12.89 -8.20 -23.13
CA PRO A 436 -12.04 -8.84 -22.14
C PRO A 436 -12.39 -10.32 -21.98
N GLY A 437 -11.38 -11.12 -21.63
CA GLY A 437 -11.57 -12.48 -21.11
C GLY A 437 -11.85 -12.51 -19.62
N TYR A 438 -11.33 -13.51 -18.92
CA TYR A 438 -11.39 -13.55 -17.46
C TYR A 438 -10.44 -12.51 -16.86
N VAL A 439 -10.98 -11.58 -16.07
CA VAL A 439 -10.23 -10.49 -15.42
C VAL A 439 -10.45 -10.57 -13.91
N LYS A 440 -9.38 -10.53 -13.13
CA LYS A 440 -9.45 -10.54 -11.67
C LYS A 440 -10.06 -9.23 -11.16
N THR A 441 -11.31 -9.28 -10.75
CA THR A 441 -12.03 -8.13 -10.17
C THR A 441 -12.79 -8.58 -8.92
N GLU A 442 -13.36 -7.64 -8.16
CA GLU A 442 -14.25 -7.96 -7.02
C GLU A 442 -15.41 -8.90 -7.43
N ILE A 443 -15.74 -8.99 -8.73
CA ILE A 443 -16.78 -9.86 -9.30
C ILE A 443 -16.28 -11.30 -9.52
N THR A 444 -14.98 -11.57 -9.57
CA THR A 444 -14.47 -12.95 -9.73
C THR A 444 -14.10 -13.62 -8.41
N ASP A 445 -14.03 -12.86 -7.31
CA ASP A 445 -13.59 -13.36 -6.00
C ASP A 445 -14.57 -14.35 -5.35
N PHE A 446 -15.85 -14.31 -5.74
CA PHE A 446 -16.87 -15.25 -5.23
C PHE A 446 -16.90 -16.59 -5.97
N VAL A 447 -16.13 -16.73 -7.05
CA VAL A 447 -16.15 -17.93 -7.89
C VAL A 447 -15.37 -19.06 -7.21
N PRO A 448 -15.93 -20.29 -7.10
CA PRO A 448 -15.23 -21.43 -6.51
C PRO A 448 -13.87 -21.70 -7.18
N LYS A 449 -12.87 -22.09 -6.38
CA LYS A 449 -11.50 -22.31 -6.88
C LYS A 449 -11.47 -23.36 -7.99
N GLU A 450 -12.29 -24.39 -7.89
CA GLU A 450 -12.42 -25.45 -8.89
C GLU A 450 -12.82 -24.87 -10.25
N THR A 451 -13.73 -23.88 -10.25
CA THR A 451 -14.15 -23.18 -11.47
C THR A 451 -13.04 -22.28 -12.01
N GLN A 452 -12.27 -21.64 -11.13
CA GLN A 452 -11.13 -20.81 -11.54
C GLN A 452 -9.99 -21.65 -12.18
N GLU A 453 -9.74 -22.86 -11.69
CA GLU A 453 -8.76 -23.77 -12.31
C GLU A 453 -9.23 -24.24 -13.69
N ILE A 454 -10.53 -24.55 -13.87
CA ILE A 454 -11.07 -24.89 -15.21
C ILE A 454 -10.87 -23.74 -16.20
N TRP A 455 -11.05 -22.50 -15.76
CA TRP A 455 -10.78 -21.33 -16.60
C TRP A 455 -9.31 -21.22 -16.95
N LYS A 456 -8.44 -21.39 -15.96
CA LYS A 456 -6.99 -21.30 -16.13
C LYS A 456 -6.47 -22.27 -17.19
N ASP A 457 -6.95 -23.51 -17.19
CA ASP A 457 -6.58 -24.53 -18.17
C ASP A 457 -7.05 -24.22 -19.59
N ARG A 458 -8.08 -23.38 -19.73
CA ARG A 458 -8.64 -22.96 -21.03
C ARG A 458 -8.07 -21.65 -21.55
N ILE A 459 -7.39 -20.87 -20.72
CA ILE A 459 -6.71 -19.65 -21.13
C ILE A 459 -5.28 -20.04 -21.56
N PRO A 460 -4.86 -19.86 -22.82
CA PRO A 460 -3.49 -20.19 -23.25
C PRO A 460 -2.39 -19.50 -22.44
N MET A 461 -2.62 -18.26 -21.96
CA MET A 461 -1.71 -17.57 -21.04
C MET A 461 -1.70 -18.13 -19.60
N GLY A 462 -2.54 -19.13 -19.29
CA GLY A 462 -2.54 -19.88 -18.03
C GLY A 462 -2.94 -19.06 -16.79
N ARG A 463 -3.58 -17.90 -16.97
CA ARG A 463 -4.07 -17.04 -15.88
C ARG A 463 -5.14 -16.06 -16.38
N PRO A 464 -6.02 -15.57 -15.49
CA PRO A 464 -6.82 -14.39 -15.78
C PRO A 464 -5.95 -13.12 -15.84
N ALA A 465 -6.47 -12.10 -16.52
CA ALA A 465 -5.85 -10.80 -16.61
C ALA A 465 -6.01 -10.00 -15.30
N GLU A 466 -5.06 -9.14 -15.00
CA GLU A 466 -5.24 -8.05 -14.03
C GLU A 466 -5.99 -6.89 -14.72
N PRO A 467 -6.82 -6.11 -14.00
CA PRO A 467 -7.51 -4.95 -14.56
C PRO A 467 -6.57 -3.95 -15.26
N GLU A 468 -5.34 -3.79 -14.76
CA GLU A 468 -4.30 -2.92 -15.30
C GLU A 468 -3.87 -3.33 -16.72
N GLU A 469 -3.96 -4.61 -17.07
CA GLU A 469 -3.58 -5.11 -18.39
C GLU A 469 -4.56 -4.67 -19.48
N LEU A 470 -5.76 -4.23 -19.11
CA LEU A 470 -6.72 -3.65 -20.04
C LEU A 470 -6.41 -2.19 -20.40
N LYS A 471 -5.64 -1.47 -19.56
CA LYS A 471 -5.43 -0.01 -19.72
C LYS A 471 -4.92 0.36 -21.10
N GLY A 472 -3.96 -0.41 -21.62
CA GLY A 472 -3.36 -0.17 -22.94
C GLY A 472 -4.39 -0.22 -24.07
N ALA A 473 -5.32 -1.18 -24.03
CA ALA A 473 -6.39 -1.32 -25.02
C ALA A 473 -7.34 -0.11 -25.01
N TYR A 474 -7.76 0.34 -23.82
CA TYR A 474 -8.62 1.52 -23.70
C TYR A 474 -7.91 2.81 -24.11
N LEU A 475 -6.64 3.00 -23.70
CA LEU A 475 -5.84 4.16 -24.10
C LEU A 475 -5.61 4.22 -25.60
N TYR A 476 -5.32 3.08 -26.24
CA TYR A 476 -5.18 2.99 -27.68
C TYR A 476 -6.45 3.48 -28.38
N LEU A 477 -7.62 2.89 -28.06
CA LEU A 477 -8.87 3.24 -28.72
C LEU A 477 -9.36 4.66 -28.37
N ALA A 478 -9.05 5.17 -27.17
CA ALA A 478 -9.46 6.50 -26.73
C ALA A 478 -8.66 7.61 -27.40
N SER A 479 -7.36 7.39 -27.63
CA SER A 479 -6.43 8.39 -28.14
C SER A 479 -6.35 8.45 -29.66
N ASP A 480 -5.60 9.42 -30.17
CA ASP A 480 -5.31 9.59 -31.60
C ASP A 480 -4.40 8.49 -32.17
N ALA A 481 -3.83 7.62 -31.31
CA ALA A 481 -3.12 6.42 -31.75
C ALA A 481 -4.03 5.48 -32.57
N ALA A 482 -5.35 5.52 -32.35
CA ALA A 482 -6.36 4.76 -33.07
C ALA A 482 -7.17 5.62 -34.05
N SER A 483 -6.63 6.74 -34.53
CA SER A 483 -7.34 7.70 -35.40
C SER A 483 -7.94 7.10 -36.69
N TYR A 484 -7.36 6.00 -37.19
CA TYR A 484 -7.88 5.23 -38.33
C TYR A 484 -8.57 3.91 -37.95
N THR A 485 -8.82 3.67 -36.66
CA THR A 485 -9.48 2.46 -36.16
C THR A 485 -10.89 2.76 -35.68
N THR A 486 -11.89 2.24 -36.41
CA THR A 486 -13.32 2.30 -36.05
C THR A 486 -14.00 1.00 -36.48
N GLY A 487 -14.99 0.54 -35.72
CA GLY A 487 -15.77 -0.66 -36.00
C GLY A 487 -15.05 -1.97 -35.65
N ILE A 488 -13.92 -1.93 -34.93
CA ILE A 488 -13.25 -3.15 -34.49
C ILE A 488 -13.81 -3.63 -33.15
N ASP A 489 -13.67 -4.92 -32.91
CA ASP A 489 -13.69 -5.50 -31.58
C ASP A 489 -12.28 -5.98 -31.23
N LEU A 490 -11.77 -5.54 -30.09
CA LEU A 490 -10.44 -5.89 -29.62
C LEU A 490 -10.54 -6.93 -28.49
N LEU A 491 -10.18 -8.17 -28.79
CA LEU A 491 -10.09 -9.25 -27.79
C LEU A 491 -8.87 -9.04 -26.88
N VAL A 492 -9.09 -9.08 -25.57
CA VAL A 492 -8.05 -9.02 -24.54
C VAL A 492 -8.32 -10.14 -23.53
N ASP A 493 -8.03 -11.37 -23.92
CA ASP A 493 -8.55 -12.58 -23.28
C ASP A 493 -7.49 -13.66 -22.97
N GLY A 494 -6.21 -13.31 -23.10
CA GLY A 494 -5.11 -14.27 -22.90
C GLY A 494 -5.07 -15.40 -23.93
N GLY A 495 -5.68 -15.19 -25.10
CA GLY A 495 -5.77 -16.16 -26.19
C GLY A 495 -6.94 -17.12 -26.06
N TYR A 496 -7.89 -16.89 -25.15
CA TYR A 496 -8.99 -17.82 -24.90
C TYR A 496 -9.83 -18.12 -26.16
N CYS A 497 -10.08 -17.11 -27.00
CA CYS A 497 -10.82 -17.24 -28.26
C CYS A 497 -9.96 -17.63 -29.47
N ALA A 498 -8.65 -17.87 -29.29
CA ALA A 498 -7.76 -18.18 -30.41
C ALA A 498 -7.86 -19.63 -30.94
N PRO A 499 -8.01 -20.68 -30.09
CA PRO A 499 -8.34 -22.03 -30.55
C PRO A 499 -9.74 -22.10 -31.15
#